data_AF-X1GRG9-F1
#
_entry.id   AF-X1GRG9-F1
#
_cell.length_a   1.000
_cell.length_b   1.000
_cell.length_c   1.000
_cell.angle_alpha   90.00
_cell.angle_beta   90.00
_cell.angle_gamma   90.00
#
_symmetry.space_group_name_H-M   'P 1'
#
loop_
_entity.id
_entity.type
_entity.pdbx_description
1 polymer ?
#
loop_
_entity_poly.entity_id
_entity_poly.type
_entity_poly.pdbx_seq_one_letter_code
_entity_poly.pdbx_strand_id
1 'polypeptide(L)'
;MKALLSPTENDLSKALGDSAITSSIPEEKGADILLYTKQGLIGIQRKAVPHDFISSIEDGRMARSTTLLQSTCEFRLLLCEGRFRYYPDGRLDLGPRIPSHYTIKHLRGMLFDIRFVKNV
;
A
#
# COMPACT_ATOMS: atom_id res chain seq x y z
N MET A 1 -22.02 0.06 6.01
CA MET A 1 -21.21 0.09 4.76
C MET A 1 -20.47 -1.22 4.70
N LYS A 2 -20.48 -1.93 3.56
CA LYS A 2 -19.71 -3.17 3.40
C LYS A 2 -18.43 -2.88 2.63
N ALA A 3 -17.32 -3.50 3.04
CA ALA A 3 -16.03 -3.42 2.39
C ALA A 3 -15.76 -4.71 1.61
N LEU A 4 -15.23 -4.61 0.39
CA LEU A 4 -14.66 -5.76 -0.29
C LEU A 4 -13.19 -5.87 0.09
N LEU A 5 -12.74 -7.06 0.49
CA LEU A 5 -11.36 -7.34 0.88
C LEU A 5 -10.73 -8.38 -0.05
N SER A 6 -9.46 -8.20 -0.39
CA SER A 6 -8.67 -9.24 -1.06
C SER A 6 -8.68 -10.52 -0.19
N PRO A 7 -8.60 -11.73 -0.79
CA PRO A 7 -8.51 -12.98 -0.04
C PRO A 7 -7.27 -13.10 0.85
N THR A 8 -6.25 -12.27 0.60
CA THR A 8 -5.03 -12.25 1.42
C THR A 8 -5.21 -11.48 2.74
N GLU A 9 -6.27 -10.65 2.85
CA GLU A 9 -6.54 -9.75 3.97
C GLU A 9 -7.30 -10.41 5.14
N ASN A 10 -6.79 -11.55 5.61
CA ASN A 10 -7.46 -12.40 6.60
C ASN A 10 -7.69 -11.70 7.95
N ASP A 11 -6.69 -10.97 8.44
CA ASP A 11 -6.78 -10.31 9.75
C ASP A 11 -7.78 -9.15 9.73
N LEU A 12 -7.84 -8.43 8.61
CA LEU A 12 -8.79 -7.35 8.42
C LEU A 12 -10.23 -7.87 8.26
N SER A 13 -10.39 -9.00 7.57
CA SER A 13 -11.69 -9.69 7.46
C SER A 13 -12.23 -10.07 8.84
N LYS A 14 -11.38 -10.64 9.70
CA LYS A 14 -11.75 -10.97 11.10
C LYS A 14 -12.12 -9.72 11.90
N ALA A 15 -11.37 -8.63 11.75
CA ALA A 15 -11.62 -7.39 12.48
C ALA A 15 -12.93 -6.70 12.07
N LEU A 16 -13.30 -6.78 10.79
CA LEU A 16 -14.49 -6.14 10.24
C LEU A 16 -15.76 -7.01 10.33
N GLY A 17 -15.61 -8.32 10.53
CA GLY A 17 -16.73 -9.27 10.70
C GLY A 17 -17.74 -9.17 9.55
N ASP A 18 -19.02 -9.04 9.88
CA ASP A 18 -20.13 -8.99 8.90
C ASP A 18 -20.08 -7.78 7.95
N SER A 19 -19.22 -6.80 8.25
CA SER A 19 -19.00 -5.64 7.37
C SER A 19 -18.00 -5.93 6.25
N ALA A 20 -17.30 -7.07 6.26
CA ALA A 20 -16.37 -7.48 5.23
C ALA A 20 -16.98 -8.54 4.30
N ILE A 21 -16.66 -8.43 3.00
CA ILE A 21 -16.90 -9.45 2.00
C ILE A 21 -15.56 -9.75 1.32
N THR A 22 -15.09 -10.98 1.44
CA THR A 22 -13.87 -11.41 0.76
C THR A 22 -14.13 -11.67 -0.73
N SER A 23 -13.29 -11.14 -1.61
CA SER A 23 -13.42 -11.26 -3.07
C SER A 23 -12.07 -11.01 -3.76
N SER A 24 -11.84 -11.54 -4.97
CA SER A 24 -10.66 -11.21 -5.80
C SER A 24 -10.74 -9.82 -6.46
N ILE A 25 -11.93 -9.20 -6.50
CA ILE A 25 -12.17 -7.93 -7.18
C ILE A 25 -11.21 -6.80 -6.73
N PRO A 26 -10.87 -6.64 -5.43
CA PRO A 26 -9.87 -5.65 -5.00
C PRO A 26 -8.54 -5.81 -5.73
N GLU A 27 -8.00 -7.03 -5.85
CA GLU A 27 -6.69 -7.26 -6.48
C GLU A 27 -6.69 -6.91 -7.96
N GLU A 28 -7.81 -7.20 -8.65
CA GLU A 28 -8.03 -6.82 -10.06
C GLU A 28 -8.01 -5.29 -10.25
N LYS A 29 -8.34 -4.54 -9.20
CA LYS A 29 -8.30 -3.07 -9.16
C LYS A 29 -7.02 -2.50 -8.56
N GLY A 30 -6.05 -3.35 -8.23
CA GLY A 30 -4.80 -2.93 -7.57
C GLY A 30 -4.99 -2.43 -6.15
N ALA A 31 -6.03 -2.93 -5.46
CA ALA A 31 -6.36 -2.58 -4.08
C ALA A 31 -6.39 -3.83 -3.20
N ASP A 32 -6.16 -3.66 -1.91
CA ASP A 32 -6.44 -4.70 -0.92
C ASP A 32 -7.86 -4.54 -0.34
N ILE A 33 -8.39 -3.31 -0.38
CA ILE A 33 -9.73 -2.95 0.10
C ILE A 33 -10.44 -2.08 -0.93
N LEU A 34 -11.72 -2.36 -1.18
CA LEU A 34 -12.62 -1.46 -1.90
C LEU A 34 -13.81 -1.04 -1.05
N LEU A 35 -14.11 0.26 -1.05
CA LEU A 35 -15.30 0.83 -0.42
C LEU A 35 -16.17 1.52 -1.47
N TYR A 36 -17.42 1.07 -1.59
CA TYR A 36 -18.41 1.72 -2.44
C TYR A 36 -19.08 2.86 -1.67
N THR A 37 -19.01 4.07 -2.21
CA THR A 37 -19.66 5.26 -1.66
C THR A 37 -20.60 5.87 -2.68
N LYS A 38 -21.45 6.83 -2.25
CA LYS A 38 -22.31 7.59 -3.17
C LYS A 38 -21.49 8.47 -4.13
N GLN A 39 -20.23 8.75 -3.80
CA GLN A 39 -19.33 9.62 -4.54
C GLN A 39 -18.38 8.85 -5.47
N GLY A 40 -18.42 7.51 -5.44
CA GLY A 40 -17.53 6.66 -6.22
C GLY A 40 -16.87 5.56 -5.38
N LEU A 41 -15.95 4.86 -6.01
CA LEU A 41 -15.16 3.79 -5.45
C LEU A 41 -13.89 4.32 -4.79
N ILE A 42 -13.67 3.91 -3.54
CA ILE A 42 -12.42 4.14 -2.83
C ILE A 42 -11.60 2.86 -2.90
N GLY A 43 -10.43 2.92 -3.53
CA GLY A 43 -9.42 1.86 -3.52
C GLY A 43 -8.33 2.13 -2.52
N ILE A 44 -8.07 1.18 -1.62
CA ILE A 44 -7.01 1.27 -0.62
C ILE A 44 -6.04 0.12 -0.86
N GLN A 45 -4.79 0.45 -1.15
CA GLN A 45 -3.68 -0.49 -1.15
C GLN A 45 -2.93 -0.33 0.17
N ARG A 46 -2.69 -1.42 0.86
CA ARG A 46 -1.86 -1.53 2.06
C ARG A 46 -0.46 -1.99 1.67
N LYS A 47 0.52 -1.50 2.42
CA LYS A 47 1.91 -1.89 2.20
C LYS A 47 2.70 -1.86 3.50
N ALA A 48 3.23 -3.01 3.90
CA ALA A 48 4.11 -3.07 5.07
C ALA A 48 5.44 -2.36 4.76
N VAL A 49 5.87 -1.48 5.66
CA VAL A 49 7.15 -0.78 5.56
C VAL A 49 8.16 -1.32 6.58
N PRO A 50 9.46 -1.37 6.26
CA PRO A 50 10.05 -0.92 4.99
C PRO A 50 10.14 -2.00 3.91
N HIS A 51 10.13 -3.29 4.28
CA HIS A 51 10.54 -4.37 3.39
C HIS A 51 9.59 -4.59 2.21
N ASP A 52 8.29 -4.81 2.45
CA ASP A 52 7.35 -5.08 1.35
C ASP A 52 7.21 -3.85 0.44
N PHE A 53 7.24 -2.64 1.00
CA PHE A 53 7.28 -1.41 0.21
C PHE A 53 8.46 -1.37 -0.75
N ILE A 54 9.70 -1.52 -0.23
CA ILE A 54 10.91 -1.48 -1.07
C ILE A 54 10.90 -2.60 -2.09
N SER A 55 10.63 -3.85 -1.69
CA SER A 55 10.58 -4.97 -2.61
C SER A 55 9.54 -4.77 -3.71
N SER A 56 8.36 -4.20 -3.39
CA SER A 56 7.32 -3.93 -4.40
C SER A 56 7.69 -2.82 -5.40
N ILE A 57 8.59 -1.91 -5.03
CA ILE A 57 9.14 -0.91 -5.94
C ILE A 57 10.17 -1.58 -6.85
N GLU A 58 11.09 -2.36 -6.28
CA GLU A 58 12.16 -3.03 -7.02
C GLU A 58 11.64 -4.05 -8.02
N ASP A 59 10.60 -4.82 -7.66
CA ASP A 59 9.99 -5.82 -8.53
C ASP A 59 8.87 -5.27 -9.42
N GLY A 60 8.57 -3.97 -9.32
CA GLY A 60 7.58 -3.27 -10.15
C GLY A 60 6.11 -3.51 -9.78
N ARG A 61 5.80 -4.32 -8.75
CA ARG A 61 4.40 -4.55 -8.31
C ARG A 61 3.71 -3.26 -7.89
N MET A 62 4.43 -2.32 -7.30
CA MET A 62 3.87 -1.02 -6.89
C MET A 62 3.42 -0.18 -8.09
N ALA A 63 4.20 -0.17 -9.18
CA ALA A 63 3.83 0.55 -10.40
C ALA A 63 2.56 -0.03 -11.02
N ARG A 64 2.44 -1.37 -11.03
CA ARG A 64 1.24 -2.06 -11.50
C ARG A 64 0.01 -1.74 -10.66
N SER A 65 0.08 -1.88 -9.34
CA SER A 65 -1.07 -1.65 -8.45
C SER A 65 -1.55 -0.20 -8.49
N THR A 66 -0.62 0.75 -8.45
CA THR A 66 -0.94 2.18 -8.53
C THR A 66 -1.57 2.57 -9.87
N THR A 67 -1.13 1.98 -10.98
CA THR A 67 -1.74 2.18 -12.31
C THR A 67 -3.18 1.67 -12.34
N LEU A 68 -3.44 0.49 -11.77
CA LEU A 68 -4.80 -0.08 -11.68
C LEU A 68 -5.70 0.74 -10.76
N LEU A 69 -5.22 1.18 -9.60
CA LEU A 69 -5.96 2.10 -8.73
C LEU A 69 -6.31 3.38 -9.46
N GLN A 70 -5.36 3.92 -10.23
CA GLN A 70 -5.54 5.14 -10.98
C GLN A 70 -6.62 5.03 -12.06
N SER A 71 -6.73 3.88 -12.72
CA SER A 71 -7.72 3.67 -13.78
C SER A 71 -9.09 3.21 -13.26
N THR A 72 -9.18 2.61 -12.07
CA THR A 72 -10.40 1.93 -11.60
C THR A 72 -11.13 2.59 -10.44
N CYS A 73 -10.47 3.49 -9.71
CA CYS A 73 -11.02 4.11 -8.50
C CYS A 73 -11.00 5.63 -8.59
N GLU A 74 -12.07 6.28 -8.15
CA GLU A 74 -12.18 7.75 -8.07
C GLU A 74 -11.32 8.29 -6.91
N PHE A 75 -11.33 7.59 -5.78
CA PHE A 75 -10.50 7.91 -4.63
C PHE A 75 -9.52 6.77 -4.36
N ARG A 76 -8.28 7.12 -4.06
CA ARG A 76 -7.17 6.17 -3.97
C ARG A 76 -6.33 6.49 -2.75
N LEU A 77 -5.92 5.46 -2.05
CA LEU A 77 -5.07 5.57 -0.88
C LEU A 77 -4.01 4.48 -0.90
N LEU A 78 -2.75 4.86 -0.76
CA LEU A 78 -1.70 3.96 -0.33
C LEU A 78 -1.50 4.11 1.18
N LEU A 79 -1.79 3.06 1.94
CA LEU A 79 -1.60 2.97 3.38
C LEU A 79 -0.29 2.25 3.67
N CYS A 80 0.72 2.99 4.12
CA CYS A 80 2.00 2.45 4.54
C CYS A 80 1.95 2.05 6.03
N GLU A 81 2.24 0.79 6.34
CA GLU A 81 2.05 0.22 7.67
C GLU A 81 3.39 -0.10 8.34
N GLY A 82 3.63 0.54 9.48
CA GLY A 82 4.89 0.42 10.21
C GLY A 82 5.62 1.76 10.27
N ARG A 83 6.96 1.71 10.35
CA ARG A 83 7.80 2.90 10.38
C ARG A 83 9.08 2.69 9.58
N PHE A 84 9.43 3.67 8.76
CA PHE A 84 10.78 3.76 8.22
C PHE A 84 11.75 4.11 9.35
N ARG A 85 12.77 3.28 9.55
CA ARG A 85 13.87 3.54 10.48
C ARG A 85 15.12 3.84 9.69
N TYR A 86 16.00 4.67 10.23
CA TYR A 86 17.21 5.09 9.54
C TYR A 86 18.41 4.93 10.46
N TYR A 87 19.53 4.54 9.88
CA TYR A 87 20.82 4.59 10.56
C TYR A 87 21.28 6.06 10.71
N PRO A 88 22.27 6.33 11.59
CA PRO A 88 22.80 7.68 11.77
C PRO A 88 23.34 8.34 10.48
N ASP A 89 23.75 7.54 9.49
CA ASP A 89 24.21 8.00 8.19
C ASP A 89 23.07 8.37 7.21
N GLY A 90 21.81 8.23 7.64
CA GLY A 90 20.61 8.56 6.86
C GLY A 90 20.16 7.49 5.88
N ARG A 91 20.77 6.29 5.89
CA ARG A 91 20.32 5.13 5.11
C ARG A 91 19.15 4.44 5.79
N LEU A 92 18.26 3.88 4.98
CA LEU A 92 17.12 3.10 5.44
C LEU A 92 17.60 1.82 6.13
N ASP A 93 17.08 1.56 7.32
CA ASP A 93 17.31 0.31 8.03
C ASP A 93 16.44 -0.80 7.43
N LEU A 94 17.07 -1.68 6.64
CA LEU A 94 16.49 -2.92 6.10
C LEU A 94 17.03 -4.15 6.83
N GLY A 95 17.52 -3.98 8.06
CA GLY A 95 18.08 -5.04 8.88
C GLY A 95 19.57 -5.31 8.65
N PRO A 96 20.12 -6.31 9.37
CA PRO A 96 21.55 -6.40 9.65
C PRO A 96 22.42 -6.97 8.52
N ARG A 97 21.83 -7.47 7.43
CA ARG A 97 22.58 -8.25 6.43
C ARG A 97 23.35 -7.38 5.43
N ILE A 98 22.77 -6.27 4.97
CA ILE A 98 23.39 -5.36 3.99
C ILE A 98 22.85 -3.94 4.23
N PRO A 99 23.70 -2.92 4.39
CA PRO A 99 23.24 -1.53 4.45
C PRO A 99 22.46 -1.16 3.20
N SER A 100 21.26 -0.61 3.37
CA SER A 100 20.44 -0.17 2.25
C SER A 100 21.10 0.97 1.47
N HIS A 101 20.95 0.97 0.15
CA HIS A 101 21.28 2.15 -0.68
C HIS A 101 20.15 3.20 -0.68
N TYR A 102 19.00 2.88 -0.11
CA TYR A 102 17.89 3.82 0.02
C TYR A 102 18.17 4.81 1.15
N THR A 103 17.97 6.09 0.85
CA THR A 103 18.08 7.18 1.80
C THR A 103 16.70 7.77 2.05
N ILE A 104 16.58 8.62 3.07
CA ILE A 104 15.36 9.41 3.27
C ILE A 104 14.97 10.23 2.04
N LYS A 105 15.95 10.71 1.25
CA LYS A 105 15.69 11.45 0.00
C LYS A 105 15.09 10.54 -1.07
N HIS A 106 15.64 9.33 -1.23
CA HIS A 106 15.10 8.34 -2.17
C HIS A 106 13.65 7.97 -1.82
N LEU A 107 13.39 7.67 -0.55
CA LEU A 107 12.03 7.35 -0.09
C LEU A 107 11.04 8.50 -0.32
N ARG A 108 11.43 9.74 -0.02
CA ARG A 108 10.58 10.89 -0.30
C ARG A 108 10.27 11.01 -1.79
N GLY A 109 11.28 10.86 -2.65
CA GLY A 109 11.09 10.85 -4.11
C GLY A 109 10.08 9.80 -4.55
N MET A 110 10.24 8.56 -4.09
CA MET A 110 9.32 7.46 -4.39
C MET A 110 7.88 7.76 -3.93
N LEU A 111 7.71 8.30 -2.72
CA LEU A 111 6.39 8.66 -2.19
C LEU A 111 5.77 9.84 -2.95
N PHE A 112 6.57 10.77 -3.46
CA PHE A 112 6.09 11.86 -4.32
C PHE A 112 5.63 11.36 -5.69
N ASP A 113 6.33 10.38 -6.27
CA ASP A 113 5.94 9.76 -7.54
C ASP A 113 4.59 9.02 -7.41
N ILE A 114 4.32 8.46 -6.22
CA ILE A 114 3.03 7.87 -5.88
C ILE A 114 2.08 8.98 -5.42
N ARG A 115 1.38 9.64 -6.35
CA ARG A 115 0.53 10.83 -6.11
C ARG A 115 -0.66 10.67 -5.11
N PHE A 116 -0.81 9.54 -4.41
CA PHE A 116 -1.96 9.21 -3.57
C PHE A 116 -1.62 8.79 -2.12
N VAL A 117 -0.47 9.19 -1.59
CA VAL A 117 -0.07 8.85 -0.20
C VAL A 117 -0.72 9.80 0.82
N LYS A 118 -1.38 9.25 1.85
CA LYS A 118 -1.71 9.96 3.10
C LYS A 118 -1.04 9.26 4.29
N ASN A 119 -0.55 10.06 5.24
CA ASN A 119 0.20 9.64 6.45
C ASN A 119 1.64 9.16 6.19
N VAL A 120 2.56 10.08 5.87
CA VAL A 120 4.02 9.88 5.92
C VAL A 120 4.58 10.50 7.19
#